data_AF-A0A2E0SUB2-F1
#
_entry.id   AF-A0A2E0SUB2-F1
#
_cell.length_a   1.000
_cell.length_b   1.000
_cell.length_c   1.000
_cell.angle_alpha   90.00
_cell.angle_beta   90.00
_cell.angle_gamma   90.00
#
_symmetry.space_group_name_H-M   'P 1'
#
loop_
_entity.id
_entity.type
_entity.pdbx_description
1 polymer ?
#
loop_
_entity_poly.entity_id
_entity_poly.type
_entity_poly.pdbx_seq_one_letter_code
_entity_poly.pdbx_strand_id
1 'polypeptide(L)'
;MSGPIDLHAHSRVSDGTESPAELVEAAIAAGLDIVALTDHDSTAGWDEARRAVVGSSLTVLPGMEFSTRQEWRSVHVLAYLVDPEDAALLRETTRIRNDRVTRAERIVERIARDYDLSWDDVLEHSAAGATIGRPHIADALVARGHVVDRTEAFGGILHPRSGYSEPHYAPTPLEGVRLIRAAGGVPVLAHPATRGRDGVLPERALAELVDAGL
;
A
#
# COMPACT_ATOMS: atom_id res chain seq x y z
N MET A 1 26.00 12.76 -0.24
CA MET A 1 25.00 11.81 -0.73
C MET A 1 24.60 12.27 -2.11
N SER A 2 24.84 11.46 -3.14
CA SER A 2 24.58 11.78 -4.55
C SER A 2 24.18 10.54 -5.37
N GLY A 3 24.03 9.39 -4.71
CA GLY A 3 23.60 8.14 -5.32
C GLY A 3 22.08 8.09 -5.48
N PRO A 4 21.58 7.07 -6.20
CA PRO A 4 20.17 6.91 -6.49
C PRO A 4 19.33 6.70 -5.23
N ILE A 5 18.07 7.12 -5.29
CA ILE A 5 17.10 6.94 -4.20
C ILE A 5 15.85 6.24 -4.74
N ASP A 6 15.25 5.40 -3.91
CA ASP A 6 13.91 4.86 -4.13
C ASP A 6 13.06 5.17 -2.89
N LEU A 7 12.02 5.99 -3.04
CA LEU A 7 11.21 6.44 -1.91
C LEU A 7 9.84 5.77 -1.84
N HIS A 8 9.60 4.71 -2.62
CA HIS A 8 8.30 4.03 -2.62
C HIS A 8 8.48 2.53 -2.91
N ALA A 9 8.75 1.75 -1.84
CA ALA A 9 8.94 0.31 -1.93
C ALA A 9 8.12 -0.44 -0.86
N HIS A 10 7.58 -1.60 -1.24
CA HIS A 10 6.68 -2.40 -0.41
C HIS A 10 7.29 -3.76 -0.09
N SER A 11 7.02 -4.26 1.12
CA SER A 11 7.44 -5.58 1.57
C SER A 11 6.23 -6.52 1.73
N ARG A 12 6.49 -7.74 2.18
CA ARG A 12 5.47 -8.73 2.57
C ARG A 12 4.62 -8.31 3.78
N VAL A 13 4.94 -7.19 4.43
CA VAL A 13 4.07 -6.59 5.45
C VAL A 13 2.78 -6.04 4.83
N SER A 14 2.81 -5.68 3.54
CA SER A 14 1.63 -5.35 2.76
C SER A 14 1.49 -6.24 1.53
N ASP A 15 1.80 -5.75 0.32
CA ASP A 15 1.57 -6.46 -0.95
C ASP A 15 2.83 -6.68 -1.80
N GLY A 16 4.00 -6.40 -1.22
CA GLY A 16 5.31 -6.74 -1.76
C GLY A 16 5.63 -8.24 -1.62
N THR A 17 6.68 -8.68 -2.32
CA THR A 17 7.07 -10.11 -2.38
C THR A 17 8.28 -10.44 -1.52
N GLU A 18 9.03 -9.45 -1.06
CA GLU A 18 10.24 -9.59 -0.25
C GLU A 18 9.96 -9.16 1.20
N SER A 19 10.58 -9.82 2.17
CA SER A 19 10.59 -9.34 3.56
C SER A 19 11.25 -7.95 3.66
N PRO A 20 10.99 -7.17 4.73
CA PRO A 20 11.71 -5.93 4.96
C PRO A 20 13.24 -6.08 4.93
N ALA A 21 13.78 -7.19 5.43
CA ALA A 21 15.22 -7.47 5.36
C ALA A 21 15.71 -7.72 3.93
N GLU A 22 15.02 -8.59 3.17
CA GLU A 22 15.38 -8.90 1.77
C GLU A 22 15.30 -7.65 0.88
N LEU A 23 14.30 -6.79 1.09
CA LEU A 23 14.17 -5.52 0.37
C LEU A 23 15.36 -4.58 0.64
N VAL A 24 15.84 -4.52 1.89
CA VAL A 24 17.03 -3.74 2.25
C VAL A 24 18.28 -4.31 1.61
N GLU A 25 18.44 -5.63 1.60
CA GLU A 25 19.57 -6.30 0.92
C GLU A 25 19.55 -6.03 -0.60
N ALA A 26 18.38 -6.08 -1.22
CA ALA A 26 18.20 -5.74 -2.63
C ALA A 26 18.56 -4.28 -2.93
N ALA A 27 18.15 -3.34 -2.06
CA ALA A 27 18.51 -1.92 -2.17
C ALA A 27 20.03 -1.69 -2.07
N ILE A 28 20.71 -2.39 -1.16
CA ILE A 28 22.18 -2.35 -1.04
C ILE A 28 22.82 -2.89 -2.31
N ALA A 29 22.37 -4.05 -2.80
CA ALA A 29 22.89 -4.68 -4.01
C ALA A 29 22.69 -3.80 -5.27
N ALA A 30 21.59 -3.05 -5.31
CA ALA A 30 21.30 -2.08 -6.36
C ALA A 30 22.12 -0.78 -6.25
N GLY A 31 22.87 -0.59 -5.16
CA GLY A 31 23.71 0.60 -4.94
C GLY A 31 22.91 1.87 -4.62
N LEU A 32 21.75 1.73 -3.97
CA LEU A 32 20.95 2.87 -3.53
C LEU A 32 21.61 3.60 -2.34
N ASP A 33 21.51 4.93 -2.33
CA ASP A 33 21.88 5.76 -1.16
C ASP A 33 20.74 5.76 -0.13
N ILE A 34 19.49 5.78 -0.59
CA ILE A 34 18.28 5.84 0.25
C ILE A 34 17.20 4.92 -0.32
N VAL A 35 16.59 4.12 0.57
CA VAL A 35 15.34 3.41 0.28
C VAL A 35 14.28 3.79 1.32
N ALA A 36 13.02 3.99 0.92
CA ALA A 36 11.92 4.11 1.87
C ALA A 36 11.08 2.84 1.89
N LEU A 37 10.81 2.31 3.09
CA LEU A 37 9.84 1.24 3.27
C LEU A 37 8.47 1.87 3.51
N THR A 38 7.53 1.70 2.59
CA THR A 38 6.23 2.39 2.55
C THR A 38 5.07 1.42 2.41
N ASP A 39 5.07 0.35 3.21
CA ASP A 39 3.98 -0.64 3.21
C ASP A 39 2.59 0.00 3.38
N HIS A 40 1.57 -0.61 2.76
CA HIS A 40 0.20 -0.11 2.84
C HIS A 40 -0.36 -0.13 4.27
N ASP A 41 -0.74 1.05 4.76
CA ASP A 41 -1.44 1.27 6.02
C ASP A 41 -0.76 0.62 7.25
N SER A 42 0.56 0.38 7.19
CA SER A 42 1.29 -0.36 8.22
C SER A 42 2.72 0.15 8.38
N THR A 43 3.20 0.16 9.63
CA THR A 43 4.60 0.45 10.00
C THR A 43 5.33 -0.79 10.51
N ALA A 44 4.70 -1.98 10.45
CA ALA A 44 5.19 -3.19 11.11
C ALA A 44 6.56 -3.69 10.60
N GLY A 45 6.97 -3.32 9.39
CA GLY A 45 8.26 -3.70 8.81
C GLY A 45 9.44 -2.83 9.22
N TRP A 46 9.20 -1.68 9.85
CA TRP A 46 10.24 -0.67 10.11
C TRP A 46 11.38 -1.21 10.98
N ASP A 47 11.05 -1.95 12.03
CA ASP A 47 12.03 -2.47 12.97
C ASP A 47 12.94 -3.52 12.35
N GLU A 48 12.40 -4.34 11.45
CA GLU A 48 13.16 -5.33 10.70
C GLU A 48 14.09 -4.65 9.67
N ALA A 49 13.58 -3.71 8.88
CA ALA A 49 14.39 -2.96 7.92
C ALA A 49 15.52 -2.16 8.62
N ARG A 50 15.23 -1.57 9.79
CA ARG A 50 16.24 -0.88 10.61
C ARG A 50 17.34 -1.82 11.09
N ARG A 51 17.04 -3.08 11.39
CA ARG A 51 18.06 -4.07 11.76
C ARG A 51 18.88 -4.51 10.54
N ALA A 52 18.23 -4.69 9.40
CA ALA A 52 18.87 -5.17 8.16
C ALA A 52 19.89 -4.17 7.59
N VAL A 53 19.69 -2.86 7.79
CA VAL A 53 20.59 -1.82 7.23
C VAL A 53 21.88 -1.62 8.04
N VAL A 54 21.98 -2.18 9.26
CA VAL A 54 23.12 -1.97 10.17
C VAL A 54 24.43 -2.41 9.51
N GLY A 55 25.42 -1.50 9.51
CA GLY A 55 26.75 -1.76 8.94
C GLY A 55 26.87 -1.50 7.43
N SER A 56 25.78 -1.13 6.76
CA SER A 56 25.79 -0.65 5.38
C SER A 56 25.87 0.89 5.31
N SER A 57 26.13 1.44 4.11
CA SER A 57 26.03 2.88 3.83
C SER A 57 24.62 3.33 3.41
N LEU A 58 23.68 2.40 3.23
CA LEU A 58 22.32 2.68 2.84
C LEU A 58 21.58 3.39 3.99
N THR A 59 20.73 4.36 3.66
CA THR A 59 19.77 4.92 4.59
C THR A 59 18.39 4.33 4.33
N VAL A 60 17.76 3.74 5.36
CA VAL A 60 16.34 3.35 5.30
C VAL A 60 15.49 4.48 5.88
N LEU A 61 14.62 5.04 5.05
CA LEU A 61 13.63 6.04 5.45
C LEU A 61 12.34 5.33 5.90
N PRO A 62 11.90 5.47 7.16
CA PRO A 62 10.63 4.90 7.58
C PRO A 62 9.47 5.68 6.95
N GLY A 63 8.56 4.96 6.30
CA GLY A 63 7.36 5.53 5.73
C GLY A 63 6.19 4.54 5.69
N MET A 64 5.07 4.98 5.13
CA MET A 64 3.86 4.18 4.95
C MET A 64 3.12 4.73 3.74
N GLU A 65 2.57 3.87 2.89
CA GLU A 65 1.61 4.31 1.88
C GLU A 65 0.21 4.30 2.49
N PHE A 66 -0.26 5.48 2.90
CA PHE A 66 -1.54 5.66 3.56
C PHE A 66 -2.68 5.72 2.55
N SER A 67 -3.68 4.86 2.74
CA SER A 67 -4.83 4.75 1.85
C SER A 67 -5.82 5.88 2.11
N THR A 68 -6.12 6.63 1.06
CA THR A 68 -7.19 7.62 1.07
C THR A 68 -8.09 7.44 -0.14
N ARG A 69 -9.25 8.09 -0.13
CA ARG A 69 -10.20 7.99 -1.22
C ARG A 69 -10.91 9.33 -1.45
N GLN A 70 -10.88 9.77 -2.69
CA GLN A 70 -11.72 10.87 -3.17
C GLN A 70 -12.89 10.28 -3.93
N GLU A 71 -14.11 10.41 -3.38
CA GLU A 71 -15.32 9.79 -3.95
C GLU A 71 -15.12 8.28 -4.16
N TRP A 72 -15.15 7.76 -5.39
CA TRP A 72 -14.88 6.33 -5.68
C TRP A 72 -13.41 6.03 -6.03
N ARG A 73 -12.54 7.04 -6.05
CA ARG A 73 -11.17 6.93 -6.54
C ARG A 73 -10.20 6.74 -5.39
N SER A 74 -9.41 5.66 -5.44
CA SER A 74 -8.25 5.48 -4.56
C SER A 74 -7.23 6.56 -4.88
N VAL A 75 -6.76 7.24 -3.83
CA VAL A 75 -5.69 8.24 -3.84
C VAL A 75 -4.76 7.85 -2.70
N HIS A 76 -3.49 7.60 -2.97
CA HIS A 76 -2.57 7.21 -1.90
C HIS A 76 -1.68 8.38 -1.52
N VAL A 77 -1.36 8.47 -0.24
CA VAL A 77 -0.48 9.50 0.33
C VAL A 77 0.66 8.78 1.04
N LEU A 78 1.88 8.99 0.57
CA LEU A 78 3.07 8.54 1.28
C LEU A 78 3.20 9.36 2.56
N ALA A 79 3.44 8.68 3.67
CA ALA A 79 3.61 9.26 4.99
C ALA A 79 5.01 8.94 5.49
N TYR A 80 5.94 9.88 5.38
CA TYR A 80 7.31 9.68 5.87
C TYR A 80 7.47 10.19 7.30
N LEU A 81 8.32 9.53 8.08
CA LEU A 81 8.75 10.00 9.41
C LEU A 81 7.59 10.27 10.40
N VAL A 82 6.45 9.60 10.22
CA VAL A 82 5.35 9.66 11.20
C VAL A 82 5.78 9.03 12.51
N ASP A 83 5.23 9.52 13.62
CA ASP A 83 5.22 8.80 14.89
C ASP A 83 4.33 7.55 14.74
N PRO A 84 4.89 6.32 14.77
CA PRO A 84 4.11 5.11 14.61
C PRO A 84 3.21 4.82 15.83
N GLU A 85 3.41 5.53 16.95
CA GLU A 85 2.61 5.41 18.16
C GLU A 85 1.50 6.48 18.25
N ASP A 86 1.39 7.39 17.27
CA ASP A 86 0.31 8.37 17.26
C ASP A 86 -1.06 7.68 17.27
N ALA A 87 -1.84 7.97 18.31
CA ALA A 87 -3.07 7.25 18.57
C ALA A 87 -4.14 7.49 17.50
N ALA A 88 -4.16 8.64 16.83
CA ALA A 88 -5.14 8.92 15.78
C ALA A 88 -4.78 8.18 14.49
N LEU A 89 -3.51 8.21 14.10
CA LEU A 89 -3.00 7.48 12.95
C LEU A 89 -3.18 5.96 13.12
N LEU A 90 -2.81 5.42 14.29
CA LEU A 90 -2.99 3.99 14.60
C LEU A 90 -4.45 3.54 14.56
N ARG A 91 -5.39 4.35 15.08
CA ARG A 91 -6.82 4.04 15.00
C ARG A 91 -7.28 3.99 13.55
N GLU A 92 -6.84 4.94 12.74
CA GLU A 92 -7.28 5.04 11.35
C GLU A 92 -6.68 3.93 10.48
N THR A 93 -5.38 3.65 10.58
CA THR A 93 -4.74 2.54 9.86
C THR A 93 -5.32 1.18 10.26
N THR A 94 -5.63 0.99 11.54
CA THR A 94 -6.31 -0.23 12.03
C THR A 94 -7.71 -0.36 11.43
N ARG A 95 -8.48 0.73 11.37
CA ARG A 95 -9.80 0.74 10.74
C ARG A 95 -9.73 0.39 9.25
N ILE A 96 -8.77 0.97 8.53
CA ILE A 96 -8.55 0.70 7.10
C ILE A 96 -8.19 -0.77 6.89
N ARG A 97 -7.22 -1.30 7.65
CA ARG A 97 -6.78 -2.71 7.53
C ARG A 97 -7.90 -3.69 7.84
N ASN A 98 -8.70 -3.44 8.88
CA ASN A 98 -9.84 -4.30 9.21
C ASN A 98 -10.90 -4.32 8.09
N ASP A 99 -11.23 -3.15 7.53
CA ASP A 99 -12.17 -3.08 6.39
C ASP A 99 -11.60 -3.79 5.16
N ARG A 100 -10.30 -3.65 4.88
CA ARG A 100 -9.61 -4.34 3.77
C ARG A 100 -9.75 -5.85 3.83
N VAL A 101 -9.61 -6.47 5.02
CA VAL A 101 -9.77 -7.92 5.20
C VAL A 101 -11.20 -8.34 4.87
N THR A 102 -12.19 -7.74 5.54
CA THR A 102 -13.61 -8.10 5.31
C THR A 102 -14.03 -7.83 3.86
N ARG A 103 -13.45 -6.81 3.23
CA ARG A 103 -13.69 -6.49 1.82
C ARG A 103 -13.03 -7.51 0.89
N ALA A 104 -11.82 -7.97 1.18
CA ALA A 104 -11.15 -9.00 0.40
C ALA A 104 -11.94 -10.32 0.45
N GLU A 105 -12.43 -10.72 1.63
CA GLU A 105 -13.31 -11.88 1.80
C GLU A 105 -14.55 -11.78 0.91
N ARG A 106 -15.28 -10.65 0.94
CA ARG A 106 -16.45 -10.43 0.09
C ARG A 106 -16.15 -10.48 -1.41
N ILE A 107 -14.97 -9.99 -1.83
CA ILE A 107 -14.55 -10.08 -3.24
C ILE A 107 -14.32 -11.55 -3.62
N VAL A 108 -13.64 -12.31 -2.75
CA VAL A 108 -13.39 -13.75 -2.96
C VAL A 108 -14.70 -14.52 -3.01
N GLU A 109 -15.64 -14.29 -2.08
CA GLU A 109 -16.97 -14.91 -2.09
C GLU A 109 -17.75 -14.68 -3.39
N ARG A 110 -17.57 -13.50 -4.01
CA ARG A 110 -18.20 -13.20 -5.31
C ARG A 110 -17.50 -13.92 -6.46
N ILE A 111 -16.16 -13.90 -6.49
CA ILE A 111 -15.37 -14.58 -7.51
C ILE A 111 -15.61 -16.10 -7.45
N ALA A 112 -15.73 -16.66 -6.24
CA ALA A 112 -15.94 -18.08 -5.97
C ALA A 112 -17.23 -18.65 -6.58
N ARG A 113 -18.17 -17.79 -7.01
CA ARG A 113 -19.40 -18.22 -7.72
C ARG A 113 -19.13 -18.66 -9.14
N ASP A 114 -18.08 -18.12 -9.74
CA ASP A 114 -17.74 -18.28 -11.16
C ASP A 114 -16.37 -18.94 -11.36
N TYR A 115 -15.50 -18.93 -10.34
CA TYR A 115 -14.14 -19.47 -10.36
C TYR A 115 -13.85 -20.32 -9.13
N ASP A 116 -13.00 -21.33 -9.29
CA ASP A 116 -12.53 -22.18 -8.19
C ASP A 116 -11.45 -21.45 -7.36
N LEU A 117 -11.90 -20.61 -6.44
CA LEU A 117 -11.10 -19.78 -5.55
C LEU A 117 -11.75 -19.73 -4.16
N SER A 118 -10.97 -19.91 -3.11
CA SER A 118 -11.38 -19.82 -1.72
C SER A 118 -10.62 -18.74 -0.96
N TRP A 119 -11.08 -18.42 0.25
CA TRP A 119 -10.36 -17.50 1.13
C TRP A 119 -9.02 -18.08 1.60
N ASP A 120 -8.96 -19.40 1.81
CA ASP A 120 -7.74 -20.08 2.23
C ASP A 120 -6.64 -19.96 1.16
N ASP A 121 -7.00 -20.05 -0.13
CA ASP A 121 -6.04 -19.82 -1.23
C ASP A 121 -5.43 -18.41 -1.15
N VAL A 122 -6.19 -17.39 -0.72
CA VAL A 122 -5.67 -16.02 -0.56
C VAL A 122 -4.76 -15.90 0.66
N LEU A 123 -5.09 -16.58 1.76
CA LEU A 123 -4.29 -16.57 2.98
C LEU A 123 -2.90 -17.19 2.76
N GLU A 124 -2.77 -18.19 1.90
CA GLU A 124 -1.48 -18.80 1.52
C GLU A 124 -0.49 -17.80 0.91
N HIS A 125 -1.00 -16.71 0.31
CA HIS A 125 -0.18 -15.65 -0.28
C HIS A 125 0.05 -14.45 0.65
N SER A 126 -0.50 -14.45 1.86
CA SER A 126 -0.34 -13.37 2.84
C SER A 126 0.57 -13.79 4.00
N ALA A 127 1.44 -12.89 4.46
CA ALA A 127 2.16 -13.12 5.71
C ALA A 127 1.21 -12.92 6.91
N ALA A 128 1.49 -13.60 8.02
CA ALA A 128 0.72 -13.42 9.25
C ALA A 128 0.76 -11.95 9.69
N GLY A 129 -0.42 -11.30 9.77
CA GLY A 129 -0.53 -9.88 10.11
C GLY A 129 -0.29 -8.90 8.96
N ALA A 130 -0.11 -9.39 7.72
CA ALA A 130 0.01 -8.53 6.55
C ALA A 130 -1.28 -7.77 6.23
N THR A 131 -1.16 -6.60 5.61
CA THR A 131 -2.30 -5.86 5.06
C THR A 131 -2.84 -6.57 3.82
N ILE A 132 -3.87 -7.42 3.98
CA ILE A 132 -4.49 -8.15 2.86
C ILE A 132 -5.23 -7.19 1.91
N GLY A 133 -5.20 -7.50 0.62
CA GLY A 133 -5.81 -6.69 -0.43
C GLY A 133 -5.92 -7.43 -1.75
N ARG A 134 -6.40 -6.73 -2.79
CA ARG A 134 -6.57 -7.29 -4.14
C ARG A 134 -5.31 -7.94 -4.75
N PRO A 135 -4.08 -7.46 -4.49
CA PRO A 135 -2.88 -8.14 -5.00
C PRO A 135 -2.77 -9.61 -4.53
N HIS A 136 -3.12 -9.90 -3.28
CA HIS A 136 -3.12 -11.27 -2.75
C HIS A 136 -4.18 -12.16 -3.44
N ILE A 137 -5.34 -11.58 -3.75
CA ILE A 137 -6.36 -12.27 -4.55
C ILE A 137 -5.84 -12.55 -5.97
N ALA A 138 -5.08 -11.61 -6.55
CA ALA A 138 -4.43 -11.81 -7.84
C ALA A 138 -3.42 -12.96 -7.79
N ASP A 139 -2.60 -13.03 -6.75
CA ASP A 139 -1.64 -14.13 -6.57
C ASP A 139 -2.34 -15.48 -6.46
N ALA A 140 -3.42 -15.55 -5.69
CA ALA A 140 -4.21 -16.77 -5.56
C ALA A 140 -4.84 -17.17 -6.91
N LEU A 141 -5.37 -16.21 -7.68
CA LEU A 141 -5.88 -16.48 -9.04
C LEU A 141 -4.80 -17.01 -9.98
N VAL A 142 -3.57 -16.49 -9.88
CA VAL A 142 -2.42 -16.99 -10.66
C VAL A 142 -2.03 -18.40 -10.21
N ALA A 143 -1.91 -18.65 -8.91
CA ALA A 143 -1.55 -19.94 -8.35
C ALA A 143 -2.56 -21.05 -8.70
N ARG A 144 -3.85 -20.70 -8.76
CA ARG A 144 -4.93 -21.58 -9.22
C ARG A 144 -4.99 -21.75 -10.74
N GLY A 145 -4.19 -21.01 -11.51
CA GLY A 145 -4.13 -21.07 -12.96
C GLY A 145 -5.30 -20.41 -13.68
N HIS A 146 -6.05 -19.52 -13.02
CA HIS A 146 -7.17 -18.78 -13.63
C HIS A 146 -6.70 -17.62 -14.52
N VAL A 147 -5.50 -17.11 -14.27
CA VAL A 147 -4.82 -16.02 -15.01
C VAL A 147 -3.31 -16.25 -14.99
N VAL A 148 -2.58 -15.71 -15.95
CA VAL A 148 -1.12 -15.93 -16.10
C VAL A 148 -0.27 -15.07 -15.18
N ASP A 149 -0.75 -13.87 -14.83
CA ASP A 149 -0.05 -12.93 -13.94
C ASP A 149 -1.01 -11.93 -13.26
N ARG A 150 -0.47 -11.11 -12.34
CA ARG A 150 -1.23 -10.04 -11.66
C ARG A 150 -1.82 -9.04 -12.67
N THR A 151 -1.14 -8.77 -13.79
CA THR A 151 -1.60 -7.79 -14.79
C THR A 151 -2.89 -8.26 -15.44
N GLU A 152 -2.96 -9.53 -15.85
CA GLU A 152 -4.18 -10.15 -16.37
C GLU A 152 -5.28 -10.16 -15.31
N ALA A 153 -4.96 -10.49 -14.06
CA ALA A 153 -5.92 -10.45 -12.96
C ALA A 153 -6.59 -9.06 -12.84
N PHE A 154 -5.78 -7.99 -12.83
CA PHE A 154 -6.28 -6.61 -12.72
C PHE A 154 -6.95 -6.08 -14.00
N GLY A 155 -6.58 -6.61 -15.17
CA GLY A 155 -7.23 -6.33 -16.46
C GLY A 155 -8.56 -7.06 -16.65
N GLY A 156 -8.76 -8.19 -15.98
CA GLY A 156 -9.92 -9.07 -16.09
C GLY A 156 -10.72 -9.19 -14.79
N ILE A 157 -10.55 -10.31 -14.08
CA ILE A 157 -11.38 -10.72 -12.92
C ILE A 157 -11.42 -9.63 -11.84
N LEU A 158 -10.30 -9.01 -11.51
CA LEU A 158 -10.23 -7.98 -10.48
C LEU A 158 -10.52 -6.58 -11.01
N HIS A 159 -10.79 -6.41 -12.30
CA HIS A 159 -11.11 -5.09 -12.86
C HIS A 159 -12.43 -4.56 -12.27
N PRO A 160 -12.57 -3.25 -11.96
CA PRO A 160 -13.80 -2.71 -11.37
C PRO A 160 -15.10 -3.00 -12.17
N ARG A 161 -14.97 -3.23 -13.48
CA ARG A 161 -16.09 -3.57 -14.38
C ARG A 161 -16.49 -5.06 -14.37
N SER A 162 -15.74 -5.94 -13.69
CA SER A 162 -16.03 -7.38 -13.64
C SER A 162 -17.27 -7.71 -12.81
N GLY A 163 -17.72 -6.79 -11.95
CA GLY A 163 -18.86 -7.00 -11.05
C GLY A 163 -18.51 -7.62 -9.70
N TYR A 164 -17.24 -8.00 -9.48
CA TYR A 164 -16.76 -8.53 -8.20
C TYR A 164 -16.21 -7.46 -7.24
N SER A 165 -15.98 -6.24 -7.73
CA SER A 165 -15.39 -5.15 -6.95
C SER A 165 -16.32 -4.65 -5.84
N GLU A 166 -15.78 -4.57 -4.62
CA GLU A 166 -16.45 -4.00 -3.45
C GLU A 166 -15.85 -2.63 -3.09
N PRO A 167 -16.63 -1.64 -2.63
CA PRO A 167 -16.08 -0.43 -2.04
C PRO A 167 -15.35 -0.75 -0.73
N HIS A 168 -14.36 0.07 -0.39
CA HIS A 168 -13.66 -0.01 0.90
C HIS A 168 -13.71 1.35 1.58
N TYR A 169 -13.65 1.31 2.91
CA TYR A 169 -13.47 2.50 3.72
C TYR A 169 -12.03 3.02 3.56
N ALA A 170 -11.93 4.32 3.33
CA ALA A 170 -10.71 5.09 3.46
C ALA A 170 -11.12 6.56 3.74
N PRO A 171 -10.33 7.30 4.54
CA PRO A 171 -10.53 8.71 4.76
C PRO A 171 -10.32 9.51 3.47
N THR A 172 -10.74 10.77 3.45
CA THR A 172 -10.42 11.68 2.35
C THR A 172 -8.91 11.97 2.30
N PRO A 173 -8.34 12.36 1.14
CA PRO A 173 -6.94 12.76 1.06
C PRO A 173 -6.59 13.89 2.04
N LEU A 174 -7.53 14.83 2.23
CA LEU A 174 -7.38 15.96 3.16
C LEU A 174 -7.28 15.50 4.62
N GLU A 175 -8.13 14.56 5.04
CA GLU A 175 -8.04 13.95 6.36
C GLU A 175 -6.75 13.16 6.53
N GLY A 176 -6.33 12.41 5.50
CA GLY A 176 -5.06 11.67 5.51
C GLY A 176 -3.85 12.59 5.70
N VAL A 177 -3.76 13.68 4.93
CA VAL A 177 -2.70 14.70 5.09
C VAL A 177 -2.69 15.24 6.52
N ARG A 178 -3.86 15.60 7.08
CA ARG A 178 -3.96 16.12 8.45
C ARG A 178 -3.50 15.10 9.50
N LEU A 179 -3.86 13.83 9.34
CA LEU A 179 -3.41 12.76 10.25
C LEU A 179 -1.89 12.59 10.20
N ILE A 180 -1.31 12.56 9.00
CA ILE A 180 0.14 12.42 8.82
C ILE A 180 0.88 13.61 9.46
N ARG A 181 0.40 14.84 9.24
CA ARG A 181 0.97 16.05 9.85
C ARG A 181 0.82 16.07 11.37
N ALA A 182 -0.33 15.63 11.89
CA ALA A 182 -0.57 15.54 13.33
C ALA A 182 0.36 14.53 14.00
N ALA A 183 0.67 13.42 13.33
CA ALA A 183 1.67 12.44 13.75
C ALA A 183 3.13 12.89 13.50
N GLY A 184 3.37 14.15 13.13
CA GLY A 184 4.70 14.71 12.93
C GLY A 184 5.39 14.34 11.62
N GLY A 185 4.71 13.61 10.73
CA GLY A 185 5.28 13.15 9.46
C GLY A 185 5.16 14.14 8.30
N VAL A 186 5.70 13.72 7.16
CA VAL A 186 5.69 14.44 5.88
C VAL A 186 4.81 13.68 4.88
N PRO A 187 3.63 14.22 4.53
CA PRO A 187 2.78 13.63 3.50
C PRO A 187 3.27 13.98 2.10
N VAL A 188 3.19 13.04 1.16
CA VAL A 188 3.46 13.26 -0.26
C VAL A 188 2.42 12.52 -1.09
N LEU A 189 1.86 13.15 -2.12
CA LEU A 189 0.89 12.51 -2.99
C LEU A 189 1.56 11.41 -3.82
N ALA A 190 1.15 10.16 -3.65
CA ALA A 190 1.73 9.03 -4.36
C ALA A 190 1.20 8.97 -5.80
N HIS A 191 2.10 8.66 -6.75
CA HIS A 191 1.81 8.33 -8.15
C HIS A 191 0.55 9.00 -8.76
N PRO A 192 0.47 10.35 -8.72
CA PRO A 192 -0.79 11.10 -8.92
C PRO A 192 -1.42 10.94 -10.32
N ALA A 193 -0.65 10.45 -11.30
CA ALA A 193 -1.06 10.31 -12.69
C ALA A 193 -1.13 8.85 -13.18
N THR A 194 -1.25 7.88 -12.27
CA THR A 194 -1.36 6.43 -12.61
C THR A 194 -2.50 6.09 -13.58
N ARG A 195 -3.57 6.89 -13.61
CA ARG A 195 -4.71 6.74 -14.54
C ARG A 195 -4.69 7.77 -15.69
N GLY A 196 -3.53 8.37 -15.98
CA GLY A 196 -3.38 9.48 -16.91
C GLY A 196 -3.81 10.82 -16.31
N ARG A 197 -3.75 11.88 -17.13
CA ARG A 197 -4.01 13.27 -16.68
C ARG A 197 -5.39 13.46 -16.04
N ASP A 198 -6.41 12.78 -16.55
CA ASP A 198 -7.79 12.88 -16.05
C ASP A 198 -8.00 12.16 -14.69
N GLY A 199 -7.01 11.35 -14.29
CA GLY A 199 -6.97 10.67 -13.00
C GLY A 199 -6.40 11.53 -11.87
N VAL A 200 -5.72 12.63 -12.21
CA VAL A 200 -5.12 13.55 -11.23
C VAL A 200 -6.22 14.29 -10.48
N LEU A 201 -5.97 14.58 -9.20
CA LEU A 201 -6.87 15.44 -8.41
C LEU A 201 -7.01 16.82 -9.09
N PRO A 202 -8.21 17.42 -9.10
CA PRO A 202 -8.40 18.78 -9.58
C PRO A 202 -7.46 19.75 -8.87
N GLU A 203 -6.98 20.79 -9.58
CA GLU A 203 -6.04 21.78 -9.03
C GLU A 203 -6.51 22.40 -7.71
N ARG A 204 -7.81 22.70 -7.60
CA ARG A 204 -8.41 23.18 -6.35
C ARG A 204 -8.25 22.19 -5.20
N ALA A 205 -8.48 20.89 -5.45
CA ALA A 205 -8.31 19.88 -4.42
C ALA A 205 -6.83 19.73 -4.03
N LEU A 206 -5.91 19.81 -5.00
CA LEU A 206 -4.47 19.84 -4.71
C LEU A 206 -4.07 21.03 -3.84
N ALA A 207 -4.58 22.23 -4.15
CA ALA A 207 -4.33 23.42 -3.34
C ALA A 207 -4.83 23.24 -1.89
N GLU A 208 -6.01 22.67 -1.69
CA GLU A 208 -6.54 22.36 -0.36
C GLU A 208 -5.66 21.36 0.40
N LEU A 209 -5.01 20.41 -0.29
CA LEU A 209 -4.04 19.49 0.33
C LEU A 209 -2.74 20.21 0.69
N VAL A 210 -2.21 21.06 -0.19
CA VAL A 210 -1.01 21.88 0.07
C VAL A 210 -1.22 22.79 1.29
N ASP A 211 -2.38 23.45 1.38
CA ASP A 211 -2.74 24.28 2.54
C ASP A 211 -2.80 23.48 3.84
N ALA A 212 -3.13 22.18 3.77
CA ALA A 212 -3.14 21.26 4.90
C ALA A 212 -1.75 20.66 5.23
N GLY A 213 -0.74 20.92 4.40
CA GLY A 213 0.65 20.51 4.62
C GLY A 213 1.13 19.32 3.80
N LEU A 214 0.50 19.05 2.65
CA LEU A 214 1.06 18.20 1.59
C LEU A 214 2.42 18.71 1.10
#